data_AF-A0AAW6NK43-F1
#
_entry.id   AF-A0AAW6NK43-F1
#
_cell.length_a   1.000
_cell.length_b   1.000
_cell.length_c   1.000
_cell.angle_alpha   90.00
_cell.angle_beta   90.00
_cell.angle_gamma   90.00
#
_symmetry.space_group_name_H-M   'P 1'
#
loop_
_entity.id
_entity.type
_entity.pdbx_description
1 polymer ?
#
loop_
_entity_poly.entity_id
_entity_poly.type
_entity_poly.pdbx_seq_one_letter_code
_entity_poly.pdbx_strand_id
1 'polypeptide(L)'
;SPEANRYLLLVLNTGRSALTLTGVNAIKAPAPPESEHISLAGEGERLSESEAVWRWKHPQPLSAIAFMLNGDGVLPAEIAWRGADKDRWLTLKKEVIYQLGGKKAEPVPLPSGLVEAVKIKTLNARLPENLPGVIGQRVRYDLVFNAQGKGPYLLAWGNGAAKPASVETDMLIPTELRKTYDLAALPMADTLEPVPLGGEARLTATSAAEQESRMKTLMVWGVLIAGVMVLAGMAWRIWREVKKEGAA
;
A
#
# COMPACT_ATOMS: atom_id res chain seq x y z
N SER A 1 -28.64 7.74 -11.48
CA SER A 1 -28.97 7.90 -12.91
C SER A 1 -27.72 7.75 -13.75
N PRO A 2 -27.70 6.86 -14.75
CA PRO A 2 -26.49 6.55 -15.52
C PRO A 2 -26.30 7.38 -16.81
N GLU A 3 -27.03 8.49 -17.00
CA GLU A 3 -26.93 9.32 -18.23
C GLU A 3 -26.34 10.71 -17.97
N ALA A 4 -25.11 10.78 -17.44
CA ALA A 4 -24.35 12.01 -17.49
C ALA A 4 -23.63 12.09 -18.85
N ASN A 5 -24.16 12.90 -19.78
CA ASN A 5 -23.47 13.20 -21.04
C ASN A 5 -22.07 13.75 -20.74
N ARG A 6 -21.04 12.99 -21.13
CA ARG A 6 -19.64 13.40 -20.99
C ARG A 6 -19.27 14.23 -22.22
N TYR A 7 -18.98 15.50 -22.02
CA TYR A 7 -18.49 16.39 -23.06
C TYR A 7 -16.98 16.59 -22.93
N LEU A 8 -16.31 16.75 -24.08
CA LEU A 8 -14.89 17.08 -24.14
C LEU A 8 -14.77 18.50 -24.70
N LEU A 9 -14.29 19.43 -23.88
CA LEU A 9 -14.11 20.82 -24.28
C LEU A 9 -12.70 20.98 -24.86
N LEU A 10 -12.61 21.33 -26.14
CA LEU A 10 -11.36 21.71 -26.79
C LEU A 10 -11.25 23.24 -26.80
N VAL A 11 -10.24 23.79 -26.14
CA VAL A 11 -9.94 25.23 -26.19
C VAL A 11 -8.69 25.44 -27.03
N LEU A 12 -8.86 26.02 -28.21
CA LEU A 12 -7.77 26.28 -29.16
C LEU A 12 -7.34 27.75 -29.04
N ASN A 13 -6.12 27.98 -28.58
CA ASN A 13 -5.55 29.32 -28.49
C ASN A 13 -4.75 29.63 -29.76
N THR A 14 -5.44 29.93 -30.86
CA THR A 14 -4.78 30.34 -32.11
C THR A 14 -5.47 31.58 -32.69
N GLY A 15 -4.73 32.68 -32.83
CA GLY A 15 -5.20 33.93 -33.45
C GLY A 15 -5.35 33.87 -34.98
N ARG A 16 -5.65 32.71 -35.57
CA ARG A 16 -5.89 32.51 -37.00
C ARG A 16 -7.13 31.65 -37.23
N SER A 17 -7.76 31.88 -38.37
CA SER A 17 -9.11 31.48 -38.81
C SER A 17 -9.56 30.06 -38.48
N ALA A 18 -10.89 29.90 -38.37
CA ALA A 18 -11.64 28.72 -37.97
C ALA A 18 -11.01 27.37 -38.37
N LEU A 19 -10.58 26.61 -37.35
CA LEU A 19 -10.17 25.21 -37.49
C LEU A 19 -11.40 24.33 -37.71
N THR A 20 -11.47 23.66 -38.85
CA THR A 20 -12.49 22.63 -39.10
C THR A 20 -12.01 21.30 -38.51
N LEU A 21 -12.72 20.82 -37.48
CA LEU A 21 -12.54 19.47 -36.95
C LEU A 21 -13.05 18.46 -38.00
N THR A 22 -12.15 17.70 -38.61
CA THR A 22 -12.49 16.70 -39.65
C THR A 22 -12.82 15.32 -39.09
N GLY A 23 -12.55 15.07 -37.81
CA GLY A 23 -12.88 13.80 -37.14
C GLY A 23 -12.28 13.69 -35.74
N VAL A 24 -12.80 12.75 -34.96
CA VAL A 24 -12.30 12.41 -33.63
C VAL A 24 -12.08 10.90 -33.59
N ASN A 25 -10.85 10.47 -33.34
CA ASN A 25 -10.55 9.08 -33.01
C ASN A 25 -10.35 8.97 -31.50
N ALA A 26 -11.20 8.19 -30.84
CA ALA A 26 -11.06 7.87 -29.43
C ALA A 26 -10.64 6.40 -29.29
N ILE A 27 -9.55 6.15 -28.59
CA ILE A 27 -9.21 4.80 -28.13
C ILE A 27 -9.81 4.69 -26.74
N LYS A 28 -10.84 3.86 -26.59
CA LYS A 28 -11.32 3.47 -25.27
C LYS A 28 -10.22 2.60 -24.65
N ALA A 29 -9.36 3.21 -23.85
CA ALA A 29 -8.49 2.43 -22.97
C ALA A 29 -9.42 1.50 -22.17
N PRO A 30 -9.15 0.19 -22.11
CA PRO A 30 -9.83 -0.67 -21.16
C PRO A 30 -9.71 0.03 -19.80
N ALA A 31 -10.85 0.36 -19.20
CA ALA A 31 -10.82 0.79 -17.81
C ALA A 31 -10.15 -0.36 -17.06
N PRO A 32 -9.10 -0.09 -16.24
CA PRO A 32 -8.61 -1.11 -15.34
C PRO A 32 -9.82 -1.69 -14.60
N PRO A 33 -9.93 -3.02 -14.47
CA PRO A 33 -11.06 -3.62 -13.77
C PRO A 33 -11.18 -2.91 -12.42
N GLU A 34 -12.35 -2.31 -12.18
CA GLU A 34 -12.64 -1.63 -10.93
C GLU A 34 -12.52 -2.70 -9.84
N SER A 35 -11.39 -2.66 -9.14
CA SER A 35 -11.08 -3.68 -8.17
C SER A 35 -12.03 -3.49 -7.01
N GLU A 36 -12.71 -4.54 -6.58
CA GLU A 36 -13.52 -4.43 -5.38
C GLU A 36 -12.63 -4.12 -4.18
N HIS A 37 -13.12 -3.26 -3.29
CA HIS A 37 -12.36 -2.82 -2.12
C HIS A 37 -13.05 -3.23 -0.82
N ILE A 38 -12.25 -3.73 0.12
CA ILE A 38 -12.63 -3.92 1.51
C ILE A 38 -12.33 -2.62 2.26
N SER A 39 -13.29 -2.17 3.07
CA SER A 39 -13.16 -0.98 3.92
C SER A 39 -12.63 -1.35 5.30
N LEU A 40 -11.55 -0.69 5.73
CA LEU A 40 -10.92 -0.89 7.04
C LEU A 40 -10.90 0.43 7.81
N ALA A 41 -11.67 0.52 8.90
CA ALA A 41 -11.67 1.70 9.75
C ALA A 41 -10.31 1.86 10.47
N GLY A 42 -9.77 3.07 10.43
CA GLY A 42 -8.61 3.46 11.23
C GLY A 42 -9.04 4.02 12.58
N GLU A 43 -8.29 3.69 13.63
CA GLU A 43 -8.47 4.21 14.98
C GLU A 43 -7.81 5.59 15.10
N GLY A 44 -8.63 6.62 15.33
CA GLY A 44 -8.19 8.02 15.36
C GLY A 44 -7.74 8.48 16.75
N GLU A 45 -6.62 9.18 16.79
CA GLU A 45 -6.03 9.81 17.97
C GLU A 45 -5.72 11.28 17.66
N ARG A 46 -6.17 12.19 18.53
CA ARG A 46 -5.83 13.62 18.42
C ARG A 46 -4.45 13.86 19.02
N LEU A 47 -3.55 14.46 18.23
CA LEU A 47 -2.24 14.87 18.72
C LEU A 47 -2.23 16.35 19.16
N SER A 48 -2.99 17.21 18.49
CA SER A 48 -3.12 18.62 18.82
C SER A 48 -4.44 19.23 18.30
N GLU A 49 -4.60 20.55 18.44
CA GLU A 49 -5.69 21.32 17.83
C GLU A 49 -5.69 21.24 16.29
N SER A 50 -4.55 20.91 15.66
CA SER A 50 -4.37 20.89 14.20
C SER A 50 -3.86 19.56 13.66
N GLU A 51 -3.48 18.60 14.50
CA GLU A 51 -2.91 17.32 14.09
C GLU A 51 -3.63 16.12 14.70
N ALA A 52 -3.90 15.11 13.88
CA ALA A 52 -4.49 13.84 14.29
C ALA A 52 -3.93 12.70 13.45
N VAL A 53 -3.89 11.50 14.04
CA VAL A 53 -3.37 10.28 13.43
C VAL A 53 -4.41 9.19 13.47
N TRP A 54 -4.52 8.40 12.40
CA TRP A 54 -5.33 7.19 12.34
C TRP A 54 -4.44 5.99 12.11
N ARG A 55 -4.65 4.95 12.92
CA ARG A 55 -3.82 3.74 12.94
C ARG A 55 -4.66 2.52 12.64
N TRP A 56 -4.05 1.52 12.02
CA TRP A 56 -4.63 0.19 11.90
C TRP A 56 -3.90 -0.75 12.84
N LYS A 57 -4.62 -1.72 13.41
CA LYS A 57 -4.08 -2.71 14.38
C LYS A 57 -2.78 -3.37 13.90
N HIS A 58 -2.67 -3.62 12.59
CA HIS A 58 -1.45 -4.07 11.94
C HIS A 58 -1.26 -3.31 10.62
N PRO A 59 -0.02 -3.14 10.14
CA PRO A 59 0.24 -2.54 8.83
C PRO A 59 -0.58 -3.23 7.72
N GLN A 60 -1.35 -2.45 6.96
CA GLN A 60 -2.28 -2.93 5.93
C GLN A 60 -1.80 -2.56 4.52
N PRO A 61 -2.00 -3.41 3.50
CA PRO A 61 -1.75 -3.07 2.10
C PRO A 61 -2.92 -2.22 1.55
N LEU A 62 -2.99 -0.96 1.96
CA LEU A 62 -4.05 -0.04 1.55
C LEU A 62 -3.75 0.56 0.18
N SER A 63 -4.75 0.60 -0.71
CA SER A 63 -4.67 1.23 -2.03
C SER A 63 -5.08 2.71 -2.00
N ALA A 64 -5.97 3.08 -1.08
CA ALA A 64 -6.43 4.46 -0.92
C ALA A 64 -7.00 4.69 0.49
N ILE A 65 -7.23 5.95 0.84
CA ILE A 65 -7.86 6.38 2.09
C ILE A 65 -8.99 7.37 1.83
N ALA A 66 -10.12 7.14 2.45
CA ALA A 66 -11.27 8.04 2.41
C ALA A 66 -11.46 8.68 3.78
N PHE A 67 -11.74 9.99 3.78
CA PHE A 67 -12.05 10.77 4.98
C PHE A 67 -13.55 11.03 5.03
N MET A 68 -14.16 10.76 6.18
CA MET A 68 -15.58 10.93 6.44
C MET A 68 -15.75 12.00 7.52
N LEU A 69 -16.22 13.19 7.13
CA LEU A 69 -16.50 14.25 8.10
C LEU A 69 -17.81 13.94 8.84
N ASN A 70 -17.93 14.42 10.08
CA ASN A 70 -19.10 14.17 10.94
C ASN A 70 -20.37 14.97 10.53
N GLY A 71 -20.31 15.71 9.42
CA GLY A 71 -21.37 16.56 8.89
C GLY A 71 -20.85 17.35 7.70
N ASP A 72 -21.67 18.31 7.24
CA ASP A 72 -21.27 19.20 6.17
C ASP A 72 -20.13 20.12 6.65
N GLY A 73 -19.02 20.15 5.90
CA GLY A 73 -17.82 20.85 6.31
C GLY A 73 -16.68 20.73 5.31
N VAL A 74 -15.64 21.54 5.54
CA VAL A 74 -14.45 21.63 4.72
C VAL A 74 -13.22 21.72 5.61
N LEU A 75 -12.20 20.92 5.31
CA LEU A 75 -10.98 20.78 6.10
C LEU A 75 -9.75 20.76 5.17
N PRO A 76 -9.08 21.90 4.96
CA PRO A 76 -7.81 21.96 4.25
C PRO A 76 -6.70 21.33 5.10
N ALA A 77 -6.11 20.24 4.61
CA ALA A 77 -5.11 19.47 5.35
C ALA A 77 -3.96 19.00 4.46
N GLU A 78 -2.78 18.90 5.07
CA GLU A 78 -1.69 18.08 4.57
C GLU A 78 -1.86 16.65 5.09
N ILE A 79 -1.77 15.68 4.19
CA ILE A 79 -1.90 14.26 4.49
C ILE A 79 -0.52 13.62 4.40
N ALA A 80 -0.14 12.88 5.44
CA ALA A 80 1.08 12.09 5.50
C ALA A 80 0.76 10.65 5.90
N TRP A 81 1.68 9.73 5.63
CA TRP A 81 1.55 8.32 5.96
C TRP A 81 2.88 7.72 6.39
N ARG A 82 2.85 6.52 6.97
CA ARG A 82 4.04 5.71 7.26
C ARG A 82 3.72 4.23 7.18
N GLY A 83 4.73 3.43 6.84
CA GLY A 83 4.56 1.98 6.63
C GLY A 83 4.59 1.17 7.92
N ALA A 84 5.43 1.56 8.87
CA ALA A 84 5.56 0.93 10.18
C ALA A 84 5.67 1.98 11.30
N ASP A 85 5.53 1.51 12.55
CA ASP A 85 5.47 2.39 13.71
C ASP A 85 6.70 3.30 13.91
N LYS A 86 7.89 2.81 13.52
CA LYS A 86 9.15 3.55 13.64
C LYS A 86 9.59 4.23 12.35
N ASP A 87 8.80 4.11 11.29
CA ASP A 87 9.13 4.75 10.01
C ASP A 87 8.93 6.26 10.10
N ARG A 88 9.74 6.98 9.31
CA ARG A 88 9.51 8.41 9.07
C ARG A 88 8.16 8.64 8.41
N TRP A 89 7.52 9.74 8.77
CA TRP A 89 6.34 10.23 8.05
C TRP A 89 6.72 10.68 6.63
N LEU A 90 5.94 10.24 5.64
CA LEU A 90 6.06 10.63 4.24
C LEU A 90 4.82 11.45 3.85
N THR A 91 5.02 12.66 3.36
CA THR A 91 3.91 13.51 2.89
C THR A 91 3.33 12.93 1.60
N LEU A 92 2.01 12.73 1.54
CA LEU A 92 1.28 12.34 0.34
C LEU A 92 0.98 13.56 -0.54
N LYS A 93 0.15 14.46 -0.02
CA LYS A 93 -0.30 15.67 -0.71
C LYS A 93 -1.02 16.61 0.25
N LYS A 94 -1.25 17.83 -0.20
CA LYS A 94 -2.16 18.80 0.44
C LYS A 94 -3.47 18.77 -0.32
N GLU A 95 -4.59 18.67 0.40
CA GLU A 95 -5.92 18.60 -0.20
C GLU A 95 -6.97 19.21 0.72
N VAL A 96 -8.09 19.58 0.12
CA VAL A 96 -9.28 20.01 0.84
C VAL A 96 -10.19 18.79 1.02
N ILE A 97 -10.26 18.28 2.24
CA ILE A 97 -11.21 17.23 2.62
C ILE A 97 -12.56 17.93 2.79
N TYR A 98 -13.62 17.45 2.13
CA TYR A 98 -14.93 18.07 2.24
C TYR A 98 -16.05 17.03 2.26
N GLN A 99 -17.15 17.44 2.86
CA GLN A 99 -18.45 16.78 2.78
C GLN A 99 -19.49 17.90 2.68
N LEU A 100 -20.22 18.00 1.57
CA LEU A 100 -21.17 19.09 1.33
C LEU A 100 -22.35 18.57 0.52
N GLY A 101 -23.57 18.69 1.05
CA GLY A 101 -24.78 18.33 0.30
C GLY A 101 -24.77 16.89 -0.19
N GLY A 102 -24.26 15.96 0.64
CA GLY A 102 -24.14 14.54 0.30
C GLY A 102 -22.99 14.17 -0.65
N LYS A 103 -22.21 15.13 -1.13
CA LYS A 103 -20.96 14.88 -1.85
C LYS A 103 -19.79 14.86 -0.87
N LYS A 104 -18.80 14.02 -1.13
CA LYS A 104 -17.58 13.90 -0.33
C LYS A 104 -16.34 13.93 -1.20
N ALA A 105 -15.21 14.27 -0.60
CA ALA A 105 -13.91 14.18 -1.26
C ALA A 105 -13.64 12.74 -1.75
N GLU A 106 -12.99 12.63 -2.90
CA GLU A 106 -12.56 11.35 -3.46
C GLU A 106 -11.49 10.68 -2.57
N PRO A 107 -11.44 9.34 -2.53
CA PRO A 107 -10.38 8.62 -1.83
C PRO A 107 -9.00 9.05 -2.33
N VAL A 108 -8.07 9.28 -1.40
CA VAL A 108 -6.68 9.63 -1.70
C VAL A 108 -5.90 8.35 -1.98
N PRO A 109 -5.31 8.19 -3.19
CA PRO A 109 -4.48 7.04 -3.49
C PRO A 109 -3.25 6.97 -2.57
N LEU A 110 -2.92 5.76 -2.14
CA LEU A 110 -1.72 5.47 -1.37
C LEU A 110 -0.66 4.80 -2.27
N PRO A 111 0.63 4.99 -1.96
CA PRO A 111 1.68 4.27 -2.66
C PRO A 111 1.63 2.77 -2.35
N SER A 112 2.18 1.95 -3.26
CA SER A 112 2.29 0.51 -3.06
C SER A 112 3.13 0.19 -1.82
N GLY A 113 2.59 -0.59 -0.89
CA GLY A 113 3.27 -1.01 0.32
C GLY A 113 2.31 -1.26 1.47
N LEU A 114 2.88 -1.52 2.65
CA LEU A 114 2.12 -1.56 3.89
C LEU A 114 1.98 -0.15 4.46
N VAL A 115 0.84 0.11 5.09
CA VAL A 115 0.50 1.37 5.76
C VAL A 115 0.06 1.04 7.18
N GLU A 116 0.78 1.56 8.17
CA GLU A 116 0.42 1.42 9.58
C GLU A 116 -0.44 2.59 10.05
N ALA A 117 -0.11 3.80 9.59
CA ALA A 117 -0.82 5.00 10.01
C ALA A 117 -0.83 6.09 8.95
N VAL A 118 -1.85 6.93 9.08
CA VAL A 118 -2.04 8.17 8.31
C VAL A 118 -2.18 9.31 9.28
N LYS A 119 -1.58 10.45 8.96
CA LYS A 119 -1.65 11.68 9.73
C LYS A 119 -2.24 12.77 8.88
N ILE A 120 -3.11 13.58 9.47
CA ILE A 120 -3.50 14.86 8.89
C ILE A 120 -2.96 16.01 9.75
N LYS A 121 -2.51 17.06 9.07
CA LYS A 121 -2.17 18.35 9.66
C LYS A 121 -3.00 19.42 8.97
N THR A 122 -3.87 20.09 9.70
CA THR A 122 -4.67 21.18 9.14
C THR A 122 -3.77 22.36 8.77
N LEU A 123 -4.08 23.02 7.66
CA LEU A 123 -3.24 24.10 7.13
C LEU A 123 -3.54 25.43 7.83
N ASN A 124 -4.81 25.86 7.79
CA ASN A 124 -5.29 27.13 8.36
C ASN A 124 -6.65 26.93 9.06
N ALA A 125 -6.83 25.78 9.71
CA ALA A 125 -8.07 25.41 10.39
C ALA A 125 -7.75 24.67 11.68
N ARG A 126 -8.72 24.58 12.60
CA ARG A 126 -8.66 23.63 13.70
C ARG A 126 -9.32 22.32 13.27
N LEU A 127 -8.87 21.22 13.83
CA LEU A 127 -9.56 19.95 13.71
C LEU A 127 -10.95 20.06 14.36
N PRO A 128 -12.00 19.47 13.74
CA PRO A 128 -13.33 19.42 14.34
C PRO A 128 -13.28 18.70 15.70
N GLU A 129 -14.16 19.05 16.63
CA GLU A 129 -14.21 18.48 17.99
C GLU A 129 -14.23 16.95 17.95
N ASN A 130 -15.18 16.39 17.19
CA ASN A 130 -15.19 14.99 16.82
C ASN A 130 -14.28 14.79 15.60
N LEU A 131 -13.27 13.91 15.74
CA LEU A 131 -12.38 13.58 14.64
C LEU A 131 -13.15 12.95 13.47
N PRO A 132 -12.75 13.23 12.22
CA PRO A 132 -13.34 12.57 11.08
C PRO A 132 -13.02 11.06 11.09
N GLY A 133 -13.93 10.26 10.56
CA GLY A 133 -13.67 8.85 10.30
C GLY A 133 -12.67 8.69 9.16
N VAL A 134 -11.75 7.74 9.25
CA VAL A 134 -10.83 7.39 8.17
C VAL A 134 -11.01 5.93 7.80
N ILE A 135 -11.23 5.68 6.52
CA ILE A 135 -11.41 4.36 5.95
C ILE A 135 -10.26 4.08 5.00
N GLY A 136 -9.45 3.07 5.30
CA GLY A 136 -8.50 2.49 4.36
C GLY A 136 -9.22 1.57 3.39
N GLN A 137 -8.99 1.74 2.10
CA GLN A 137 -9.46 0.84 1.06
C GLN A 137 -8.36 -0.18 0.78
N ARG A 138 -8.70 -1.47 0.88
CA ARG A 138 -7.81 -2.59 0.54
C ARG A 138 -8.39 -3.35 -0.63
N VAL A 139 -7.57 -3.67 -1.62
CA VAL A 139 -8.00 -4.50 -2.77
C VAL A 139 -8.48 -5.86 -2.25
N ARG A 140 -9.68 -6.28 -2.69
CA ARG A 140 -10.24 -7.60 -2.41
C ARG A 140 -9.52 -8.64 -3.25
N TYR A 141 -9.23 -9.78 -2.63
CA TYR A 141 -8.72 -10.96 -3.31
C TYR A 141 -9.72 -12.10 -3.12
N ASP A 142 -10.08 -12.74 -4.22
CA ASP A 142 -10.92 -13.93 -4.21
C ASP A 142 -10.01 -15.16 -4.32
N LEU A 143 -10.11 -16.06 -3.33
CA LEU A 143 -9.36 -17.31 -3.34
C LEU A 143 -10.16 -18.39 -4.06
N VAL A 144 -9.64 -18.88 -5.18
CA VAL A 144 -10.17 -20.04 -5.88
C VAL A 144 -9.31 -21.25 -5.56
N PHE A 145 -9.93 -22.34 -5.12
CA PHE A 145 -9.24 -23.59 -4.81
C PHE A 145 -10.05 -24.79 -5.28
N ASN A 146 -9.36 -25.89 -5.61
CA ASN A 146 -10.00 -27.16 -5.91
C ASN A 146 -10.11 -27.98 -4.62
N ALA A 147 -11.34 -28.30 -4.22
CA ALA A 147 -11.66 -29.12 -3.08
C ALA A 147 -11.75 -30.60 -3.49
N GLN A 148 -10.83 -31.44 -3.03
CA GLN A 148 -10.86 -32.89 -3.24
C GLN A 148 -11.15 -33.62 -1.93
N GLY A 149 -12.16 -34.49 -1.93
CA GLY A 149 -12.54 -35.31 -0.77
C GLY A 149 -13.74 -34.77 0.01
N LYS A 150 -13.85 -35.18 1.28
CA LYS A 150 -14.91 -34.71 2.18
C LYS A 150 -14.36 -33.56 3.03
N GLY A 151 -15.08 -32.45 3.08
CA GLY A 151 -14.77 -31.32 3.96
C GLY A 151 -14.99 -31.62 5.44
N PRO A 152 -14.75 -30.65 6.34
CA PRO A 152 -14.36 -29.26 6.05
C PRO A 152 -12.89 -29.11 5.62
N TYR A 153 -12.61 -28.06 4.84
CA TYR A 153 -11.26 -27.68 4.40
C TYR A 153 -10.72 -26.55 5.27
N LEU A 154 -9.41 -26.55 5.54
CA LEU A 154 -8.75 -25.52 6.34
C LEU A 154 -7.98 -24.54 5.43
N LEU A 155 -8.38 -23.27 5.45
CA LEU A 155 -7.57 -22.18 4.92
C LEU A 155 -6.74 -21.58 6.05
N ALA A 156 -5.41 -21.61 5.92
CA ALA A 156 -4.49 -20.95 6.85
C ALA A 156 -3.81 -19.77 6.15
N TRP A 157 -3.83 -18.58 6.78
CA TRP A 157 -3.26 -17.35 6.23
C TRP A 157 -2.53 -16.54 7.29
N GLY A 158 -1.78 -15.53 6.85
CA GLY A 158 -1.14 -14.55 7.73
C GLY A 158 0.23 -14.93 8.30
N ASN A 159 0.75 -16.13 8.05
CA ASN A 159 2.09 -16.49 8.53
C ASN A 159 3.19 -15.83 7.68
N GLY A 160 3.99 -14.95 8.29
CA GLY A 160 5.08 -14.23 7.61
C GLY A 160 6.21 -15.12 7.09
N ALA A 161 6.35 -16.34 7.64
CA ALA A 161 7.34 -17.32 7.21
C ALA A 161 6.79 -18.34 6.20
N ALA A 162 5.51 -18.24 5.82
CA ALA A 162 4.91 -19.18 4.87
C ALA A 162 5.47 -18.96 3.46
N LYS A 163 5.72 -20.07 2.75
CA LYS A 163 6.04 -20.01 1.32
C LYS A 163 4.73 -19.83 0.53
N PRO A 164 4.68 -18.95 -0.47
CA PRO A 164 3.54 -18.88 -1.38
C PRO A 164 3.33 -20.25 -2.03
N ALA A 165 2.13 -20.79 -1.89
CA ALA A 165 1.69 -22.03 -2.52
C ALA A 165 0.62 -21.77 -3.59
N SER A 166 0.50 -20.52 -4.04
CA SER A 166 -0.39 -20.14 -5.13
C SER A 166 0.05 -20.82 -6.42
N VAL A 167 -0.91 -21.36 -7.15
CA VAL A 167 -0.71 -21.93 -8.48
C VAL A 167 -1.37 -21.00 -9.49
N GLU A 168 -0.81 -20.91 -10.69
CA GLU A 168 -1.43 -20.17 -11.80
C GLU A 168 -2.87 -20.64 -12.02
N THR A 169 -3.77 -19.68 -12.26
CA THR A 169 -5.20 -19.96 -12.46
C THR A 169 -5.44 -20.98 -13.57
N ASP A 170 -4.61 -20.96 -14.62
CA ASP A 170 -4.68 -21.88 -15.76
C ASP A 170 -4.41 -23.34 -15.38
N MET A 171 -3.66 -23.60 -14.30
CA MET A 171 -3.44 -24.94 -13.77
C MET A 171 -4.63 -25.44 -12.93
N LEU A 172 -5.43 -24.53 -12.36
CA LEU A 172 -6.64 -24.86 -11.61
C LEU A 172 -7.84 -25.02 -12.54
N ILE A 173 -8.02 -24.11 -13.49
CA ILE A 173 -9.13 -24.08 -14.45
C ILE A 173 -8.59 -23.79 -15.87
N PRO A 174 -8.47 -24.83 -16.72
CA PRO A 174 -8.03 -24.67 -18.10
C PRO A 174 -8.81 -23.59 -18.86
N THR A 175 -8.11 -22.86 -19.74
CA THR A 175 -8.66 -21.70 -20.49
C THR A 175 -9.91 -22.02 -21.30
N GLU A 176 -10.02 -23.23 -21.84
CA GLU A 176 -11.20 -23.67 -22.58
C GLU A 176 -12.45 -23.79 -21.69
N LEU A 177 -12.29 -24.21 -20.43
CA LEU A 177 -13.39 -24.31 -19.48
C LEU A 177 -13.83 -22.93 -18.96
N ARG A 178 -12.91 -21.95 -18.89
CA ARG A 178 -13.25 -20.56 -18.50
C ARG A 178 -14.11 -19.82 -19.52
N LYS A 179 -14.18 -20.29 -20.77
CA LYS A 179 -15.14 -19.76 -21.77
C LYS A 179 -16.57 -20.17 -21.46
N THR A 180 -16.76 -21.27 -20.70
CA THR A 180 -18.06 -21.84 -20.36
C THR A 180 -18.46 -21.58 -18.91
N TYR A 181 -17.49 -21.58 -17.99
CA TYR A 181 -17.68 -21.35 -16.56
C TYR A 181 -16.97 -20.07 -16.14
N ASP A 182 -17.76 -19.03 -15.85
CA ASP A 182 -17.25 -17.79 -15.29
C ASP A 182 -16.73 -18.03 -13.85
N LEU A 183 -15.58 -17.44 -13.52
CA LEU A 183 -15.01 -17.49 -12.17
C LEU A 183 -15.99 -16.90 -11.14
N ALA A 184 -16.75 -15.87 -11.54
CA ALA A 184 -17.77 -15.26 -10.69
C ALA A 184 -19.00 -16.17 -10.45
N ALA A 185 -19.19 -17.22 -11.27
CA ALA A 185 -20.28 -18.17 -11.17
C ALA A 185 -19.92 -19.45 -10.39
N LEU A 186 -18.70 -19.55 -9.89
CA LEU A 186 -18.28 -20.68 -9.07
C LEU A 186 -19.05 -20.72 -7.74
N PRO A 187 -19.37 -21.91 -7.21
CA PRO A 187 -20.04 -22.02 -5.93
C PRO A 187 -19.17 -21.42 -4.81
N MET A 188 -19.76 -20.56 -3.99
CA MET A 188 -19.08 -19.96 -2.86
C MET A 188 -18.99 -20.97 -1.72
N ALA A 189 -17.80 -21.11 -1.12
CA ALA A 189 -17.62 -21.93 0.06
C ALA A 189 -18.11 -21.17 1.31
N ASP A 190 -18.94 -21.82 2.12
CA ASP A 190 -19.31 -21.30 3.43
C ASP A 190 -18.10 -21.30 4.37
N THR A 191 -17.96 -20.22 5.13
CA THR A 191 -16.89 -20.10 6.13
C THR A 191 -17.41 -20.53 7.50
N LEU A 192 -16.60 -21.33 8.19
CA LEU A 192 -16.80 -21.63 9.61
C LEU A 192 -16.13 -20.57 10.48
N GLU A 193 -16.35 -20.63 11.78
CA GLU A 193 -15.69 -19.72 12.72
C GLU A 193 -14.17 -19.75 12.56
N PRO A 194 -13.51 -18.58 12.48
CA PRO A 194 -12.06 -18.51 12.32
C PRO A 194 -11.36 -18.99 13.59
N VAL A 195 -10.44 -19.95 13.43
CA VAL A 195 -9.65 -20.50 14.53
C VAL A 195 -8.24 -19.92 14.50
N PRO A 196 -7.71 -19.36 15.61
CA PRO A 196 -6.34 -18.86 15.65
C PRO A 196 -5.34 -20.01 15.54
N LEU A 197 -4.52 -19.97 14.49
CA LEU A 197 -3.48 -20.97 14.25
C LEU A 197 -2.10 -20.41 14.64
N GLY A 198 -1.50 -20.95 15.70
CA GLY A 198 -0.10 -20.69 16.05
C GLY A 198 0.20 -19.32 16.68
N GLY A 199 -0.81 -18.50 16.98
CA GLY A 199 -0.69 -17.23 17.72
C GLY A 199 -0.13 -16.05 16.91
N GLU A 200 -0.18 -14.84 17.50
CA GLU A 200 0.19 -13.58 16.83
C GLU A 200 1.67 -13.53 16.39
N ALA A 201 2.56 -14.26 17.06
CA ALA A 201 3.98 -14.33 16.71
C ALA A 201 4.23 -14.90 15.29
N ARG A 202 3.26 -15.64 14.72
CA ARG A 202 3.37 -16.15 13.35
C ARG A 202 3.20 -15.05 12.30
N LEU A 203 2.55 -13.94 12.63
CA LEU A 203 2.31 -12.83 11.70
C LEU A 203 3.60 -12.13 11.27
N THR A 204 4.60 -12.11 12.15
CA THR A 204 5.90 -11.46 11.93
C THR A 204 7.06 -12.44 11.84
N ALA A 205 6.76 -13.75 11.76
CA ALA A 205 7.78 -14.78 11.68
C ALA A 205 8.63 -14.61 10.41
N THR A 206 9.95 -14.63 10.57
CA THR A 206 10.90 -14.62 9.45
C THR A 206 11.12 -16.06 8.96
N SER A 207 11.13 -16.29 7.65
CA SER A 207 11.39 -17.62 7.10
C SER A 207 12.85 -18.04 7.33
N ALA A 208 13.12 -19.36 7.40
CA ALA A 208 14.49 -19.87 7.55
C ALA A 208 15.41 -19.40 6.42
N ALA A 209 14.89 -19.28 5.19
CA ALA A 209 15.63 -18.79 4.03
C ALA A 209 15.99 -17.30 4.15
N GLU A 210 15.08 -16.49 4.69
CA GLU A 210 15.34 -15.06 4.90
C GLU A 210 16.34 -14.84 6.04
N GLN A 211 16.27 -15.65 7.10
CA GLN A 211 17.26 -15.64 8.17
C GLN A 211 18.66 -16.03 7.66
N GLU A 212 18.75 -17.03 6.79
CA GLU A 212 20.01 -17.44 6.15
C GLU A 212 20.57 -16.32 5.26
N SER A 213 19.71 -15.64 4.50
CA SER A 213 20.10 -14.49 3.67
C SER A 213 20.68 -13.34 4.50
N ARG A 214 20.04 -13.00 5.65
CA ARG A 214 20.57 -11.98 6.57
C ARG A 214 21.91 -12.40 7.17
N MET A 215 22.07 -13.68 7.52
CA MET A 215 23.34 -14.21 8.03
C MET A 215 24.45 -14.14 6.99
N LYS A 216 24.15 -14.52 5.74
CA LYS A 216 25.08 -14.38 4.61
C LYS A 216 25.48 -12.93 4.39
N THR A 217 24.50 -12.01 4.44
CA THR A 217 24.76 -10.57 4.29
C THR A 217 25.68 -10.06 5.42
N LEU A 218 25.44 -10.47 6.67
CA LEU A 218 26.30 -10.14 7.81
C LEU A 218 27.73 -10.68 7.64
N MET A 219 27.90 -11.91 7.16
CA MET A 219 29.22 -12.47 6.89
C MET A 219 29.97 -11.65 5.83
N VAL A 220 29.29 -11.26 4.74
CA VAL A 220 29.88 -10.43 3.68
C VAL A 220 30.35 -9.08 4.25
N TRP A 221 29.52 -8.42 5.05
CA TRP A 221 29.90 -7.18 5.73
C TRP A 221 31.08 -7.38 6.71
N GLY A 222 31.10 -8.50 7.43
CA GLY A 222 32.21 -8.84 8.33
C GLY A 222 33.55 -8.97 7.58
N VAL A 223 33.55 -9.67 6.44
CA VAL A 223 34.74 -9.81 5.58
C VAL A 223 35.16 -8.45 5.01
N LEU A 224 34.21 -7.62 4.58
CA LEU A 224 34.49 -6.28 4.05
C LEU A 224 35.17 -5.39 5.09
N ILE A 225 34.64 -5.34 6.32
CA ILE A 225 35.21 -4.55 7.42
C ILE A 225 36.62 -5.04 7.76
N ALA A 226 36.83 -6.36 7.81
CA ALA A 226 38.15 -6.93 8.05
C ALA A 226 39.16 -6.51 6.96
N GLY A 227 38.77 -6.54 5.68
CA GLY A 227 39.61 -6.08 4.58
C GLY A 227 39.99 -4.59 4.71
N VAL A 228 39.04 -3.73 5.07
CA VAL A 228 39.29 -2.31 5.31
C VAL A 228 40.27 -2.09 6.47
N MET A 229 40.14 -2.85 7.56
CA MET A 229 41.06 -2.74 8.70
C MET A 229 42.50 -3.14 8.33
N VAL A 230 42.69 -4.15 7.49
CA VAL A 230 44.02 -4.54 7.00
C VAL A 230 44.64 -3.42 6.18
N LEU A 231 43.88 -2.80 5.28
CA LEU A 231 44.35 -1.67 4.46
C LEU A 231 44.68 -0.45 5.33
N ALA A 232 43.83 -0.10 6.30
CA ALA A 232 44.09 0.98 7.23
C ALA A 232 45.34 0.71 8.09
N GLY A 233 45.54 -0.53 8.52
CA GLY A 233 46.74 -0.96 9.25
C GLY A 233 48.02 -0.81 8.42
N MET A 234 47.98 -1.20 7.14
CA MET A 234 49.10 -1.01 6.21
C MET A 234 49.40 0.47 5.97
N ALA A 235 48.38 1.30 5.75
CA ALA A 235 48.55 2.74 5.59
C ALA A 235 49.16 3.40 6.84
N TRP A 236 48.70 3.01 8.03
CA TRP A 236 49.24 3.50 9.29
C TRP A 236 50.70 3.08 9.50
N ARG A 237 51.05 1.85 9.11
CA ARG A 237 52.42 1.36 9.16
C ARG A 237 53.35 2.16 8.24
N ILE A 238 52.94 2.39 6.99
CA ILE A 238 53.71 3.19 6.03
C ILE A 238 53.91 4.61 6.57
N TRP A 239 52.85 5.24 7.09
CA TRP A 239 52.95 6.57 7.69
C TRP A 239 53.93 6.61 8.87
N ARG A 240 53.97 5.56 9.69
CA ARG A 240 54.91 5.43 10.80
C ARG A 240 56.36 5.24 10.33
N GLU A 241 56.59 4.52 9.24
CA GLU A 241 57.91 4.31 8.64
C GLU A 241 58.44 5.61 8.01
N VAL A 242 57.62 6.34 7.24
CA VAL A 242 57.98 7.65 6.67
C VAL A 242 58.33 8.68 7.76
N LYS A 243 57.58 8.70 8.87
CA LYS A 243 57.86 9.62 9.98
C LYS A 243 59.16 9.27 10.74
N LYS A 244 59.62 8.02 10.66
CA LYS A 244 60.90 7.59 11.25
C LYS A 244 62.09 7.95 10.36
N GLU A 245 61.93 7.90 9.03
CA GLU A 245 63.01 8.25 8.09
C GLU A 245 63.19 9.76 7.91
N GLY A 246 62.14 10.56 8.06
CA GLY A 246 62.23 12.03 8.05
C GLY A 246 62.86 12.66 9.32
N ALA A 247 63.38 11.85 10.24
CA ALA A 247 64.03 12.28 11.48
C ALA A 247 65.54 11.90 11.53
N ALA A 248 66.12 11.50 10.40
CA ALA A 248 67.55 11.25 10.23
C ALA A 248 68.24 12.40 9.47
#